data_AF-A0A2M9BM57-F1
#
_entry.id   AF-A0A2M9BM57-F1
#
_cell.length_a   1.000
_cell.length_b   1.000
_cell.length_c   1.000
_cell.angle_alpha   90.00
_cell.angle_beta   90.00
_cell.angle_gamma   90.00
#
_symmetry.space_group_name_H-M   'P 1'
#
loop_
_entity.id
_entity.type
_entity.pdbx_description
1 polymer ?
#
loop_
_entity_poly.entity_id
_entity_poly.type
_entity_poly.pdbx_seq_one_letter_code
_entity_poly.pdbx_strand_id
1 'polypeptide(L)'
;MALSKIMNENEWPLAAVSASAVATVSIHFAWPANDQLYDFAPEKRIGAIDDLMRGHINQVVSSGLLQSYTVVMVERRRPRSLQAEIFVENLPALSKLPGVDRIAITKVAGFKKKRPRPTNKLKFHCVKMTVAIQIEGAEGGLQKYEERYVLLKAVSCEDAYQRLEATRADYAQPYLNSDGYFVRWRIESLDDCYETGIETAAEFNSPHGVEVFSILKNRKLTPERTWDGK
;
A
#
# COMPACT_ATOMS: atom_id res chain seq x y z
N MET A 1 -14.39 -16.49 -11.39
CA MET A 1 -13.83 -17.13 -10.18
C MET A 1 -13.59 -16.04 -9.15
N ALA A 2 -14.04 -16.17 -7.91
CA ALA A 2 -13.73 -15.20 -6.86
C ALA A 2 -12.22 -15.25 -6.54
N LEU A 3 -11.58 -14.09 -6.39
CA LEU A 3 -10.18 -14.02 -5.98
C LEU A 3 -10.05 -14.56 -4.54
N SER A 4 -9.05 -15.40 -4.29
CA SER A 4 -8.75 -15.88 -2.94
C SER A 4 -8.36 -14.70 -2.06
N LYS A 5 -9.00 -14.55 -0.90
CA LYS A 5 -8.62 -13.56 0.12
C LYS A 5 -7.40 -13.98 0.93
N ILE A 6 -6.89 -15.19 0.74
CA ILE A 6 -5.71 -15.71 1.44
C ILE A 6 -4.47 -15.29 0.65
N MET A 7 -3.73 -14.32 1.18
CA MET A 7 -2.48 -13.88 0.61
C MET A 7 -1.34 -14.84 0.95
N ASN A 8 -0.38 -14.94 0.04
CA ASN A 8 0.84 -15.73 0.18
C ASN A 8 0.61 -17.24 0.29
N GLU A 9 -0.56 -17.74 -0.11
CA GLU A 9 -0.90 -19.17 -0.05
C GLU A 9 0.14 -20.05 -0.74
N ASN A 10 0.63 -19.61 -1.90
CA ASN A 10 1.68 -20.28 -2.68
C ASN A 10 3.08 -20.19 -2.07
N GLU A 11 3.32 -19.22 -1.17
CA GLU A 11 4.59 -19.05 -0.46
C GLU A 11 4.72 -20.04 0.71
N TRP A 12 3.64 -20.73 1.07
CA TRP A 12 3.61 -21.74 2.11
C TRP A 12 3.23 -23.11 1.52
N PRO A 13 3.84 -24.21 1.99
CA PRO A 13 3.51 -25.55 1.47
C PRO A 13 2.22 -26.09 2.11
N LEU A 14 1.10 -25.35 2.07
CA LEU A 14 -0.12 -25.68 2.82
C LEU A 14 -0.66 -27.09 2.53
N ALA A 15 -0.50 -27.59 1.31
CA ALA A 15 -0.90 -28.97 0.95
C ALA A 15 -0.10 -30.07 1.68
N ALA A 16 1.09 -29.76 2.21
CA ALA A 16 1.93 -30.68 2.98
C ALA A 16 1.84 -30.44 4.50
N VAL A 17 1.07 -29.43 4.93
CA VAL A 17 0.89 -29.05 6.33
C VAL A 17 -0.31 -29.79 6.89
N SER A 18 -0.22 -30.29 8.13
CA SER A 18 -1.38 -30.87 8.82
C SER A 18 -2.51 -29.85 8.92
N ALA A 19 -3.76 -30.27 8.72
CA ALA A 19 -4.95 -29.45 8.88
C ALA A 19 -5.01 -28.76 10.27
N SER A 20 -4.56 -29.47 11.30
CA SER A 20 -4.45 -29.02 12.70
C SER A 20 -3.19 -28.23 13.03
N ALA A 21 -2.30 -27.98 12.06
CA ALA A 21 -1.12 -27.16 12.31
C ALA A 21 -1.54 -25.71 12.60
N VAL A 22 -0.84 -25.06 13.52
CA VAL A 22 -1.08 -23.66 13.87
C VAL A 22 -0.36 -22.75 12.89
N ALA A 23 -1.10 -21.79 12.34
CA ALA A 23 -0.58 -20.70 11.53
C ALA A 23 -0.80 -19.36 12.24
N THR A 24 0.21 -18.49 12.17
CA THR A 24 0.08 -17.08 12.58
C THR A 24 -0.32 -16.27 11.37
N VAL A 25 -1.45 -15.56 11.47
CA VAL A 25 -2.03 -14.77 10.40
C VAL A 25 -2.24 -13.31 10.81
N SER A 26 -2.20 -12.42 9.82
CA SER A 26 -2.71 -11.06 9.93
C SER A 26 -4.01 -10.98 9.15
N ILE A 27 -5.11 -10.77 9.85
CA ILE A 27 -6.45 -10.62 9.27
C ILE A 27 -6.68 -9.12 9.08
N HIS A 28 -6.91 -8.71 7.84
CA HIS A 28 -7.22 -7.33 7.49
C HIS A 28 -8.72 -7.22 7.20
N PHE A 29 -9.34 -6.19 7.77
CA PHE A 29 -10.76 -5.95 7.58
C PHE A 29 -11.01 -5.01 6.40
N ALA A 30 -12.11 -5.24 5.70
CA ALA A 30 -12.57 -4.39 4.62
C ALA A 30 -12.84 -3.00 5.16
N TRP A 31 -12.20 -2.01 4.51
CA TRP A 31 -12.54 -0.63 4.74
C TRP A 31 -13.93 -0.35 4.16
N PRO A 32 -14.79 0.44 4.83
CA PRO A 32 -16.08 0.84 4.27
C PRO A 32 -15.90 1.46 2.88
N ALA A 33 -16.76 1.06 1.96
CA ALA A 33 -16.78 1.68 0.64
C ALA A 33 -17.24 3.13 0.76
N ASN A 34 -16.75 4.00 -0.14
CA ASN A 34 -17.00 5.44 -0.06
C ASN A 34 -18.49 5.78 -0.17
N ASP A 35 -19.26 4.98 -0.92
CA ASP A 35 -20.71 5.10 -1.07
C ASP A 35 -21.46 4.91 0.25
N GLN A 36 -21.01 4.00 1.12
CA GLN A 36 -21.55 3.80 2.46
C GLN A 36 -21.35 5.01 3.37
N LEU A 37 -20.49 5.95 2.99
CA LEU A 37 -20.07 7.07 3.82
C LEU A 37 -20.53 8.43 3.27
N TYR A 38 -20.97 8.51 2.01
CA TYR A 38 -21.43 9.77 1.42
C TYR A 38 -22.64 10.38 2.13
N ASP A 39 -23.56 9.54 2.63
CA ASP A 39 -24.78 9.98 3.32
C ASP A 39 -24.51 10.55 4.72
N PHE A 40 -23.30 10.33 5.26
CA PHE A 40 -22.89 10.89 6.54
C PHE A 40 -22.27 12.27 6.34
N ALA A 41 -22.60 13.20 7.23
CA ALA A 41 -21.85 14.43 7.39
C ALA A 41 -20.37 14.11 7.75
N PRO A 42 -19.39 14.90 7.28
CA PRO A 42 -17.96 14.64 7.50
C PRO A 42 -17.61 14.23 8.94
N GLU A 43 -18.10 14.97 9.92
CA GLU A 43 -17.85 14.74 11.34
C GLU A 43 -18.42 13.41 11.87
N LYS A 44 -19.42 12.82 11.20
CA LYS A 44 -20.05 11.55 11.61
C LYS A 44 -19.39 10.33 10.95
N ARG A 45 -18.72 10.49 9.81
CA ARG A 45 -18.10 9.37 9.07
C ARG A 45 -17.07 8.62 9.90
N ILE A 46 -16.30 9.36 10.70
CA ILE A 46 -15.31 8.81 11.62
C ILE A 46 -15.94 7.79 12.59
N GLY A 47 -17.04 8.17 13.24
CA GLY A 47 -17.76 7.29 14.17
C GLY A 47 -18.36 6.07 13.46
N ALA A 48 -18.96 6.28 12.29
CA ALA A 48 -19.51 5.19 11.48
C ALA A 48 -18.45 4.15 11.08
N ILE A 49 -17.24 4.60 10.70
CA ILE A 49 -16.11 3.72 10.42
C ILE A 49 -15.70 2.95 11.68
N ASP A 50 -15.59 3.64 12.83
CA ASP A 50 -15.19 3.03 14.09
C ASP A 50 -16.14 1.89 14.48
N ASP A 51 -17.44 2.12 14.37
CA ASP A 51 -18.46 1.13 14.70
C ASP A 51 -18.44 -0.05 13.73
N LEU A 52 -18.28 0.20 12.42
CA LEU A 52 -18.16 -0.87 11.43
C LEU A 52 -16.91 -1.74 11.66
N MET A 53 -15.75 -1.12 11.88
CA MET A 53 -14.50 -1.84 12.11
C MET A 53 -14.55 -2.66 13.40
N ARG A 54 -15.13 -2.11 14.47
CA ARG A 54 -15.38 -2.85 15.71
C ARG A 54 -16.32 -4.04 15.47
N GLY A 55 -17.35 -3.85 14.65
CA GLY A 55 -18.26 -4.91 14.21
C GLY A 55 -17.52 -6.06 13.51
N HIS A 56 -16.68 -5.75 12.53
CA HIS A 56 -15.86 -6.75 11.81
C HIS A 56 -14.93 -7.52 12.74
N ILE A 57 -14.27 -6.83 13.68
CA ILE A 57 -13.40 -7.48 14.69
C ILE A 57 -14.21 -8.42 15.57
N ASN A 58 -15.32 -7.93 16.13
CA ASN A 58 -16.18 -8.72 17.02
C ASN A 58 -16.70 -9.97 16.31
N GLN A 59 -17.10 -9.86 15.04
CA GLN A 59 -17.56 -10.98 14.23
C GLN A 59 -16.48 -12.06 14.05
N VAL A 60 -15.24 -11.66 13.75
CA VAL A 60 -14.12 -12.60 13.60
C VAL A 60 -13.75 -13.25 14.93
N VAL A 61 -13.74 -12.48 16.02
CA VAL A 61 -13.46 -13.01 17.37
C VAL A 61 -14.56 -13.97 17.82
N SER A 62 -15.83 -13.65 17.60
CA SER A 62 -16.97 -14.50 18.00
C SER A 62 -17.15 -15.74 17.12
N SER A 63 -16.40 -15.88 16.03
CA SER A 63 -16.52 -17.01 15.11
C SER A 63 -16.04 -18.35 15.70
N GLY A 64 -15.24 -18.32 16.77
CA GLY A 64 -14.62 -19.52 17.34
C GLY A 64 -13.50 -20.14 16.49
N LEU A 65 -13.10 -19.49 15.40
CA LEU A 65 -12.05 -19.99 14.48
C LEU A 65 -10.63 -19.69 14.94
N LEU A 66 -10.47 -18.82 15.94
CA LEU A 66 -9.18 -18.36 16.46
C LEU A 66 -8.75 -19.18 17.68
N GLN A 67 -7.47 -19.55 17.75
CA GLN A 67 -6.85 -20.13 18.96
C GLN A 67 -6.46 -19.04 19.95
N SER A 68 -5.84 -17.98 19.43
CA SER A 68 -5.43 -16.80 20.18
C SER A 68 -5.45 -15.59 19.25
N TYR A 69 -5.57 -14.38 19.80
CA TYR A 69 -5.48 -13.16 19.00
C TYR A 69 -4.95 -11.96 19.77
N THR A 70 -4.48 -10.97 19.02
CA THR A 70 -4.11 -9.66 19.50
C THR A 70 -4.61 -8.63 18.49
N VAL A 71 -5.34 -7.63 18.99
CA VAL A 71 -5.77 -6.51 18.17
C VAL A 71 -4.55 -5.60 17.94
N VAL A 72 -4.16 -5.42 16.68
CA VAL A 72 -3.00 -4.61 16.33
C VAL A 72 -3.45 -3.15 16.24
N MET A 73 -3.09 -2.36 17.25
CA MET A 73 -3.30 -0.92 17.26
C MET A 73 -2.08 -0.25 16.61
N VAL A 74 -2.31 0.50 15.53
CA VAL A 74 -1.28 1.37 14.96
C VAL A 74 -1.46 2.74 15.59
N GLU A 75 -0.65 3.07 16.60
CA GLU A 75 -0.76 4.30 17.40
C GLU A 75 -2.14 4.44 18.10
N ARG A 76 -2.59 5.69 18.34
CA ARG A 76 -3.94 6.03 18.82
C ARG A 76 -5.02 5.87 17.72
N ARG A 77 -4.74 5.14 16.63
CA ARG A 77 -5.65 4.99 15.50
C ARG A 77 -6.47 3.70 15.59
N ARG A 78 -7.54 3.67 14.80
CA ARG A 78 -8.51 2.57 14.69
C ARG A 78 -7.82 1.24 14.36
N PRO A 79 -8.20 0.12 15.00
CA PRO A 79 -7.67 -1.19 14.63
C PRO A 79 -8.13 -1.56 13.22
N ARG A 80 -7.17 -1.74 12.30
CA ARG A 80 -7.43 -2.15 10.90
C ARG A 80 -7.16 -3.63 10.64
N SER A 81 -6.51 -4.28 11.59
CA SER A 81 -6.11 -5.67 11.48
C SER A 81 -6.05 -6.35 12.83
N LEU A 82 -6.15 -7.66 12.80
CA LEU A 82 -6.03 -8.54 13.96
C LEU A 82 -4.95 -9.58 13.65
N GLN A 83 -4.00 -9.74 14.56
CA GLN A 83 -3.04 -10.83 14.49
C GLN A 83 -3.62 -12.01 15.27
N ALA A 84 -3.60 -13.21 14.69
CA ALA A 84 -4.16 -14.39 15.32
C ALA A 84 -3.34 -15.65 15.06
N GLU A 85 -3.48 -16.60 15.96
CA GLU A 85 -3.15 -17.99 15.72
C GLU A 85 -4.42 -18.75 15.38
N ILE A 86 -4.37 -19.53 14.29
CA ILE A 86 -5.49 -20.31 13.79
C ILE A 86 -5.00 -21.69 13.38
N PHE A 87 -5.90 -22.68 13.32
CA PHE A 87 -5.61 -23.91 12.59
C PHE A 87 -5.68 -23.65 11.08
N VAL A 88 -4.81 -24.30 10.31
CA VAL A 88 -4.75 -24.15 8.85
C VAL A 88 -6.10 -24.49 8.20
N GLU A 89 -6.82 -25.50 8.72
CA GLU A 89 -8.16 -25.87 8.25
C GLU A 89 -9.22 -24.77 8.40
N ASN A 90 -9.02 -23.81 9.30
CA ASN A 90 -9.95 -22.70 9.52
C ASN A 90 -9.77 -21.56 8.50
N LEU A 91 -8.66 -21.53 7.73
CA LEU A 91 -8.38 -20.48 6.75
C LEU A 91 -9.52 -20.27 5.73
N PRO A 92 -10.08 -21.33 5.09
CA PRO A 92 -11.16 -21.15 4.12
C PRO A 92 -12.46 -20.64 4.77
N ALA A 93 -12.77 -21.04 6.00
CA ALA A 93 -13.95 -20.55 6.72
C ALA A 93 -13.78 -19.07 7.09
N LEU A 94 -12.63 -18.71 7.65
CA LEU A 94 -12.26 -17.36 8.05
C LEU A 94 -12.29 -16.38 6.86
N SER A 95 -11.79 -16.80 5.69
CA SER A 95 -11.81 -15.97 4.48
C SER A 95 -13.22 -15.68 3.95
N LYS A 96 -14.21 -16.48 4.32
CA LYS A 96 -15.61 -16.27 3.91
C LYS A 96 -16.39 -15.35 4.85
N LEU A 97 -15.83 -14.99 6.01
CA LEU A 97 -16.52 -14.11 6.95
C LEU A 97 -16.73 -12.71 6.32
N PRO A 98 -17.94 -12.13 6.48
CA PRO A 98 -18.19 -10.73 6.16
C PRO A 98 -17.16 -9.82 6.85
N GLY A 99 -16.79 -8.73 6.20
CA GLY A 99 -15.82 -7.78 6.74
C GLY A 99 -14.35 -8.21 6.68
N VAL A 100 -14.03 -9.47 6.38
CA VAL A 100 -12.65 -9.89 6.09
C VAL A 100 -12.31 -9.48 4.66
N ASP A 101 -11.32 -8.61 4.49
CA ASP A 101 -10.78 -8.23 3.18
C ASP A 101 -9.76 -9.26 2.71
N ARG A 102 -8.75 -9.51 3.54
CA ARG A 102 -7.66 -10.42 3.22
C ARG A 102 -7.00 -11.00 4.47
N ILE A 103 -6.41 -12.17 4.33
CA ILE A 103 -5.68 -12.88 5.38
C ILE A 103 -4.26 -13.11 4.88
N ALA A 104 -3.28 -12.52 5.55
CA ALA A 104 -1.87 -12.72 5.22
C ALA A 104 -1.26 -13.76 6.17
N ILE A 105 -0.77 -14.87 5.61
CA ILE A 105 -0.05 -15.89 6.38
C ILE A 105 1.37 -15.39 6.68
N THR A 106 1.68 -15.20 7.96
CA THR A 106 2.98 -14.71 8.42
C THR A 106 3.92 -15.83 8.85
N LYS A 107 3.37 -16.91 9.42
CA LYS A 107 4.11 -18.08 9.89
C LYS A 107 3.21 -19.32 9.86
N VAL A 108 3.82 -20.46 9.56
CA VAL A 108 3.19 -21.78 9.74
C VAL A 108 4.14 -22.61 10.61
N ALA A 109 3.64 -23.17 11.71
CA ALA A 109 4.45 -23.92 12.66
C ALA A 109 5.19 -25.09 11.97
N GLY A 110 6.51 -25.13 12.09
CA GLY A 110 7.36 -26.17 11.50
C GLY A 110 7.75 -25.97 10.03
N PHE A 111 7.28 -24.91 9.36
CA PHE A 111 7.56 -24.69 7.94
C PHE A 111 8.31 -23.38 7.68
N LYS A 112 9.11 -23.36 6.61
CA LYS A 112 9.79 -22.17 6.11
C LYS A 112 9.06 -21.62 4.89
N LYS A 113 8.92 -20.30 4.84
CA LYS A 113 8.37 -19.56 3.71
C LYS A 113 9.22 -19.79 2.46
N LYS A 114 8.58 -20.17 1.34
CA LYS A 114 9.22 -20.22 0.02
C LYS A 114 9.55 -18.80 -0.43
N ARG A 115 10.79 -18.57 -0.87
CA ARG A 115 11.18 -17.29 -1.48
C ARG A 115 10.92 -17.39 -2.98
N PRO A 116 10.05 -16.56 -3.58
CA PRO A 116 9.93 -16.53 -5.02
C PRO A 116 11.28 -16.16 -5.64
N ARG A 117 11.62 -16.80 -6.76
CA ARG A 117 12.79 -16.38 -7.55
C ARG A 117 12.46 -15.06 -8.22
N PRO A 118 13.33 -14.05 -8.18
CA PRO A 118 13.09 -12.79 -8.87
C PRO A 118 12.99 -13.07 -10.38
N THR A 119 11.86 -12.73 -10.98
CA THR A 119 11.66 -12.78 -12.42
C THR A 119 11.88 -11.39 -13.01
N ASN A 120 12.77 -11.35 -14.00
CA ASN A 120 13.21 -10.18 -14.79
C ASN A 120 13.98 -9.10 -14.03
N LYS A 121 15.05 -8.59 -14.66
CA LYS A 121 15.90 -7.51 -14.16
C LYS A 121 15.17 -6.17 -14.27
N LEU A 122 14.13 -5.98 -13.47
CA LEU A 122 13.51 -4.67 -13.29
C LEU A 122 14.50 -3.76 -12.55
N LYS A 123 14.69 -2.55 -13.06
CA LYS A 123 15.47 -1.50 -12.42
C LYS A 123 14.53 -0.44 -11.84
N PHE A 124 15.03 0.36 -10.91
CA PHE A 124 14.26 1.51 -10.43
C PHE A 124 14.32 2.65 -11.45
N HIS A 125 13.15 3.15 -11.80
CA HIS A 125 12.96 4.40 -12.54
C HIS A 125 12.31 5.40 -11.60
N CYS A 126 12.64 6.68 -11.75
CA CYS A 126 12.04 7.78 -11.01
C CYS A 126 11.18 8.60 -11.96
N VAL A 127 9.89 8.69 -11.70
CA VAL A 127 8.96 9.49 -12.49
C VAL A 127 8.59 10.76 -11.72
N LYS A 128 8.83 11.91 -12.34
CA LYS A 128 8.29 13.20 -11.89
C LYS A 128 6.83 13.30 -12.34
N MET A 129 5.93 13.67 -11.44
CA MET A 129 4.52 13.87 -11.76
C MET A 129 3.90 15.01 -10.96
N THR A 130 2.90 15.66 -11.54
CA THR A 130 2.11 16.69 -10.86
C THR A 130 0.80 16.08 -10.38
N VAL A 131 0.49 16.30 -9.10
CA VAL A 131 -0.69 15.74 -8.44
C VAL A 131 -1.50 16.83 -7.78
N ALA A 132 -2.75 16.99 -8.21
CA ALA A 132 -3.71 17.88 -7.57
C ALA A 132 -4.32 17.23 -6.32
N ILE A 133 -4.47 18.03 -5.26
CA ILE A 133 -5.21 17.65 -4.06
C ILE A 133 -6.63 18.20 -4.21
N GLN A 134 -7.63 17.33 -4.12
CA GLN A 134 -9.04 17.70 -4.20
C GLN A 134 -9.72 17.34 -2.89
N ILE A 135 -10.40 18.31 -2.30
CA ILE A 135 -11.13 18.18 -1.04
C ILE A 135 -12.62 18.33 -1.35
N GLU A 136 -13.43 17.45 -0.81
CA GLU A 136 -14.89 17.50 -0.89
C GLU A 136 -15.46 18.85 -0.46
N GLY A 137 -16.44 19.35 -1.22
CA GLY A 137 -17.13 20.62 -0.94
C GLY A 137 -16.32 21.88 -1.23
N ALA A 138 -15.06 21.78 -1.65
CA ALA A 138 -14.25 22.92 -2.07
C ALA A 138 -14.57 23.29 -3.54
N GLU A 139 -15.23 24.43 -3.75
CA GLU A 139 -15.65 24.89 -5.09
C GLU A 139 -14.83 26.06 -5.65
N GLY A 140 -13.97 26.69 -4.83
CA GLY A 140 -13.18 27.86 -5.25
C GLY A 140 -11.95 28.11 -4.39
N GLY A 141 -11.19 29.15 -4.76
CA GLY A 141 -9.92 29.51 -4.12
C GLY A 141 -8.69 28.92 -4.80
N LEU A 142 -7.54 29.00 -4.14
CA LEU A 142 -6.27 28.43 -4.64
C LEU A 142 -6.23 26.93 -4.33
N GLN A 143 -6.12 26.11 -5.39
CA GLN A 143 -5.97 24.67 -5.25
C GLN A 143 -4.53 24.31 -4.90
N LYS A 144 -4.36 23.36 -3.96
CA LYS A 144 -3.05 22.78 -3.65
C LYS A 144 -2.71 21.67 -4.64
N TYR A 145 -1.46 21.65 -5.08
CA TYR A 145 -0.88 20.56 -5.86
C TYR A 145 0.51 20.21 -5.32
N GLU A 146 1.01 19.03 -5.68
CA GLU A 146 2.36 18.58 -5.37
C GLU A 146 3.07 18.11 -6.64
N GLU A 147 4.33 18.50 -6.80
CA GLU A 147 5.27 17.80 -7.68
C GLU A 147 5.85 16.61 -6.90
N ARG A 148 5.59 15.39 -7.37
CA ARG A 148 6.02 14.14 -6.75
C ARG A 148 7.07 13.45 -7.59
N TYR A 149 7.99 12.78 -6.93
CA TYR A 149 9.02 11.94 -7.51
C TYR A 149 8.79 10.51 -7.05
N VAL A 150 8.36 9.63 -7.94
CA VAL A 150 7.96 8.27 -7.62
C VAL A 150 8.95 7.27 -8.16
N LEU A 151 9.52 6.47 -7.26
CA LEU A 151 10.35 5.33 -7.62
C LEU A 151 9.50 4.10 -7.86
N LEU A 152 9.66 3.49 -9.02
CA LEU A 152 9.02 2.22 -9.36
C LEU A 152 9.95 1.32 -10.15
N LYS A 153 9.68 0.02 -10.08
CA LYS A 153 10.41 -0.98 -10.86
C LYS A 153 9.79 -1.12 -12.25
N ALA A 154 10.60 -0.91 -13.28
CA ALA A 154 10.21 -1.01 -14.69
C ALA A 154 11.40 -1.52 -15.54
N VAL A 155 11.14 -1.84 -16.81
CA VAL A 155 12.19 -2.19 -17.78
C VAL A 155 12.69 -0.99 -18.60
N SER A 156 11.89 0.07 -18.69
CA SER A 156 12.21 1.34 -19.34
C SER A 156 11.34 2.46 -18.76
N CYS A 157 11.60 3.71 -19.16
CA CYS A 157 10.76 4.85 -18.78
C CYS A 157 9.34 4.78 -19.36
N GLU A 158 9.17 4.25 -20.57
CA GLU A 158 7.85 4.03 -21.18
C GLU A 158 7.03 3.01 -20.39
N ASP A 159 7.65 1.90 -19.97
CA ASP A 159 7.01 0.92 -19.08
C ASP A 159 6.65 1.56 -17.73
N ALA A 160 7.52 2.43 -17.19
CA ALA A 160 7.24 3.16 -15.96
C ALA A 160 6.01 4.08 -16.09
N TYR A 161 5.92 4.86 -17.18
CA TYR A 161 4.76 5.70 -17.46
C TYR A 161 3.48 4.88 -17.63
N GLN A 162 3.52 3.81 -18.43
CA GLN A 162 2.35 2.93 -18.65
C GLN A 162 1.85 2.33 -17.34
N ARG A 163 2.74 1.91 -16.45
CA ARG A 163 2.38 1.39 -15.12
C ARG A 163 1.71 2.46 -14.27
N LEU A 164 2.25 3.68 -14.21
CA LEU A 164 1.64 4.77 -13.43
C LEU A 164 0.29 5.19 -14.00
N GLU A 165 0.17 5.28 -15.33
CA GLU A 165 -1.08 5.62 -16.00
C GLU A 165 -2.15 4.55 -15.72
N ALA A 166 -1.78 3.26 -15.75
CA ALA A 166 -2.67 2.16 -15.39
C ALA A 166 -3.18 2.25 -13.94
N THR A 167 -2.42 2.88 -13.03
CA THR A 167 -2.83 3.11 -11.64
C THR A 167 -3.54 4.43 -11.40
N ARG A 168 -3.75 5.27 -12.42
CA ARG A 168 -4.26 6.63 -12.27
C ARG A 168 -5.63 6.70 -11.59
N ALA A 169 -6.52 5.75 -11.93
CA ALA A 169 -7.84 5.64 -11.31
C ALA A 169 -7.76 5.22 -9.83
N ASP A 170 -6.89 4.26 -9.51
CA ASP A 170 -6.66 3.80 -8.15
C ASP A 170 -6.02 4.89 -7.27
N TYR A 171 -5.10 5.66 -7.85
CA TYR A 171 -4.45 6.80 -7.18
C TYR A 171 -5.46 7.90 -6.84
N ALA A 172 -6.46 8.09 -7.70
CA ALA A 172 -7.53 9.06 -7.52
C ALA A 172 -8.69 8.59 -6.63
N GLN A 173 -8.59 7.39 -6.02
CA GLN A 173 -9.59 6.94 -5.05
C GLN A 173 -9.58 7.86 -3.83
N PRO A 174 -10.75 8.41 -3.44
CA PRO A 174 -10.82 9.28 -2.27
C PRO A 174 -10.61 8.47 -0.99
N TYR A 175 -9.98 9.12 -0.01
CA TYR A 175 -9.88 8.65 1.37
C TYR A 175 -10.38 9.74 2.32
N LEU A 176 -10.66 9.37 3.56
CA LEU A 176 -11.08 10.31 4.60
C LEU A 176 -9.88 10.88 5.35
N ASN A 177 -9.78 12.21 5.41
CA ASN A 177 -8.80 12.89 6.24
C ASN A 177 -9.20 12.84 7.74
N SER A 178 -8.40 13.47 8.60
CA SER A 178 -8.66 13.52 10.05
C SER A 178 -9.95 14.24 10.43
N ASP A 179 -10.45 15.11 9.55
CA ASP A 179 -11.61 15.95 9.78
C ASP A 179 -12.89 15.34 9.17
N GLY A 180 -12.77 14.15 8.56
CA GLY A 180 -13.89 13.42 7.97
C GLY A 180 -14.30 13.87 6.56
N TYR A 181 -13.51 14.73 5.91
CA TYR A 181 -13.73 15.09 4.50
C TYR A 181 -13.10 14.06 3.57
N PHE A 182 -13.78 13.79 2.45
CA PHE A 182 -13.14 13.04 1.38
C PHE A 182 -12.07 13.89 0.70
N VAL A 183 -10.88 13.32 0.59
CA VAL A 183 -9.74 13.89 -0.10
C VAL A 183 -9.27 12.89 -1.14
N ARG A 184 -9.02 13.34 -2.36
CA ARG A 184 -8.39 12.52 -3.39
C ARG A 184 -7.21 13.23 -4.02
N TRP A 185 -6.27 12.43 -4.49
CA TRP A 185 -5.06 12.87 -5.15
C TRP A 185 -5.18 12.50 -6.62
N ARG A 186 -5.20 13.49 -7.51
CA ARG A 186 -5.37 13.23 -8.94
C ARG A 186 -4.07 13.52 -9.65
N ILE A 187 -3.48 12.50 -10.29
CA ILE A 187 -2.36 12.71 -11.21
C ILE A 187 -2.87 13.57 -12.37
N GLU A 188 -2.30 14.75 -12.55
CA GLU A 188 -2.62 15.67 -13.65
C GLU A 188 -1.69 15.44 -14.85
N SER A 189 -0.40 15.27 -14.58
CA SER A 189 0.61 15.01 -15.60
C SER A 189 1.72 14.10 -15.08
N LEU A 190 2.31 13.35 -16.01
CA LEU A 190 3.57 12.66 -15.85
C LEU A 190 4.60 13.52 -16.59
N ASP A 191 5.50 14.16 -15.85
CA ASP A 191 6.28 15.29 -16.33
C ASP A 191 7.64 14.87 -16.89
N ASP A 192 8.28 13.89 -16.25
CA ASP A 192 9.61 13.40 -16.63
C ASP A 192 9.88 12.00 -16.06
N CYS A 193 10.83 11.27 -16.65
CA CYS A 193 11.27 9.97 -16.16
C CYS A 193 12.79 9.83 -16.26
N TYR A 194 13.38 9.36 -15.17
CA TYR A 194 14.81 9.20 -15.00
C TYR A 194 15.16 7.74 -14.69
N GLU A 195 16.12 7.17 -15.42
CA GLU A 195 16.69 5.87 -15.09
C GLU A 195 17.69 6.03 -13.95
N THR A 196 17.41 5.45 -12.79
CA THR A 196 18.25 5.69 -11.59
C THR A 196 19.54 4.89 -11.58
N GLY A 197 19.66 3.86 -12.44
CA GLY A 197 20.74 2.87 -12.37
C GLY A 197 20.65 1.91 -11.17
N ILE A 198 19.74 2.14 -10.23
CA ILE A 198 19.56 1.31 -9.03
C ILE A 198 18.87 -0.01 -9.44
N GLU A 199 19.51 -1.14 -9.16
CA GLU A 199 18.98 -2.47 -9.52
C GLU A 199 18.29 -3.14 -8.33
N THR A 200 18.76 -2.85 -7.12
CA THR A 200 18.34 -3.52 -5.88
C THR A 200 18.03 -2.54 -4.78
N ALA A 201 17.08 -2.89 -3.91
CA ALA A 201 16.75 -2.08 -2.75
C ALA A 201 17.90 -1.99 -1.73
N ALA A 202 18.89 -2.89 -1.80
CA ALA A 202 20.03 -2.90 -0.89
C ALA A 202 20.95 -1.68 -1.10
N GLU A 203 21.00 -1.14 -2.32
CA GLU A 203 21.83 0.02 -2.68
C GLU A 203 21.44 1.29 -1.93
N PHE A 204 20.18 1.44 -1.51
CA PHE A 204 19.72 2.55 -0.66
C PHE A 204 20.39 2.61 0.72
N ASN A 205 21.08 1.53 1.15
CA ASN A 205 21.85 1.51 2.39
C ASN A 205 23.30 2.00 2.21
N SER A 206 23.68 2.45 1.01
CA SER A 206 25.00 3.05 0.76
C SER A 206 25.22 4.27 1.66
N PRO A 207 26.36 4.39 2.37
CA PRO A 207 26.65 5.56 3.20
C PRO A 207 26.82 6.86 2.38
N HIS A 208 27.05 6.74 1.07
CA HIS A 208 27.14 7.88 0.15
C HIS A 208 25.77 8.33 -0.37
N GLY A 209 24.69 7.63 -0.02
CA GLY A 209 23.37 7.80 -0.63
C GLY A 209 23.30 7.21 -2.03
N VAL A 210 22.13 7.33 -2.65
CA VAL A 210 21.87 6.96 -4.04
C VAL A 210 21.15 8.11 -4.73
N GLU A 211 21.54 8.40 -5.97
CA GLU A 211 20.86 9.41 -6.78
C GLU A 211 19.55 8.83 -7.32
N VAL A 212 18.43 9.43 -6.92
CA VAL A 212 17.09 9.01 -7.37
C VAL A 212 16.50 9.96 -8.40
N PHE A 213 17.01 11.19 -8.47
CA PHE A 213 16.56 12.23 -9.38
C PHE A 213 17.62 13.32 -9.50
N SER A 214 17.79 13.86 -10.70
CA SER A 214 18.63 15.02 -10.97
C SER A 214 17.94 15.93 -11.98
N ILE A 215 18.04 17.25 -11.75
CA ILE A 215 17.59 18.26 -12.70
C ILE A 215 18.77 19.13 -13.10
N LEU A 216 19.12 19.08 -14.38
CA LEU A 216 20.13 19.98 -14.93
C LEU A 216 19.53 21.38 -15.06
N LYS A 217 20.16 22.36 -14.39
CA LYS A 217 19.82 23.77 -14.50
C LYS A 217 21.03 24.56 -14.97
N ASN A 218 20.79 25.56 -15.80
CA ASN A 218 21.83 26.45 -16.29
C ASN A 218 22.01 27.65 -15.34
N ARG A 219 23.25 28.07 -15.14
CA ARG A 219 23.61 29.30 -14.43
C ARG A 219 24.81 29.97 -15.09
N LYS A 220 24.98 31.28 -14.89
CA LYS A 220 26.13 32.02 -15.40
C LYS A 220 27.44 31.50 -14.78
N LEU A 221 28.42 31.22 -15.64
CA LEU A 221 29.78 30.88 -15.23
C LEU A 221 30.47 32.08 -14.57
N THR A 222 31.26 31.81 -13.53
CA THR A 222 32.16 32.75 -12.86
C THR A 222 33.54 32.13 -12.81
N PRO A 223 34.63 32.89 -12.62
CA PRO A 223 35.98 32.32 -12.53
C PRO A 223 36.09 31.16 -11.53
N GLU A 224 35.38 31.23 -10.40
CA GLU A 224 35.37 30.20 -9.34
C GLU A 224 34.56 28.94 -9.70
N ARG A 225 33.73 29.01 -10.75
CA ARG A 225 32.88 27.90 -11.21
C ARG A 225 33.38 27.29 -12.52
N THR A 226 34.46 27.83 -13.07
CA THR A 226 35.12 27.29 -14.25
C THR A 226 36.04 26.16 -13.80
N TRP A 227 35.88 24.99 -14.40
CA TRP A 227 36.84 23.90 -14.26
C TRP A 227 37.63 23.83 -15.57
N ASP A 228 38.96 23.96 -15.49
CA ASP A 228 39.85 23.97 -16.65
C ASP A 228 40.31 22.56 -17.05
N GLY A 229 39.76 21.52 -16.40
CA GLY A 229 40.06 20.13 -16.68
C GLY A 229 41.45 19.69 -16.22
N LYS A 230 42.17 20.52 -15.45
CA LYS A 230 43.50 20.22 -14.90
C LYS A 230 43.49 20.08 -13.39
#